data_AF-A0A9P6JPU8-F1
#
_entry.id   AF-A0A9P6JPU8-F1
#
_cell.length_a   1.000
_cell.length_b   1.000
_cell.length_c   1.000
_cell.angle_alpha   90.00
_cell.angle_beta   90.00
_cell.angle_gamma   90.00
#
_symmetry.space_group_name_H-M   'P 1'
#
loop_
_entity.id
_entity.type
_entity.pdbx_description
1 polymer ?
#
loop_
_entity_poly.entity_id
_entity_poly.type
_entity_poly.pdbx_seq_one_letter_code
_entity_poly.pdbx_strand_id
1 'polypeptide(L)'
;MADTVIALKGFADIIVGVILAFKPSIIYESVLTRKLHELSGLHLSNASVAPGFNHSIACFSISIGVGSVIAARIGKPARPVIFSMNITWALLSLLTCIGAPREWDIGSATLLMSALNHLVLSTAMAWFDPDVLAFGSRNREKKTKRA
;
A
#
# COMPACT_ATOMS: atom_id res chain seq x y z
N MET A 1 -14.67 9.44 8.20
CA MET A 1 -13.89 8.25 8.58
C MET A 1 -13.01 7.74 7.45
N ALA A 2 -13.56 7.41 6.26
CA ALA A 2 -12.73 6.97 5.13
C ALA A 2 -11.64 7.97 4.73
N ASP A 3 -11.96 9.28 4.63
CA ASP A 3 -10.95 10.31 4.32
C ASP A 3 -9.84 10.40 5.38
N THR A 4 -10.19 10.20 6.66
CA THR A 4 -9.24 10.14 7.77
C THR A 4 -8.28 8.96 7.61
N VAL A 5 -8.80 7.78 7.25
CA VAL A 5 -7.97 6.60 6.97
C VAL A 5 -7.02 6.86 5.80
N ILE A 6 -7.52 7.48 4.72
CA ILE A 6 -6.70 7.83 3.56
C ILE A 6 -5.60 8.84 3.93
N ALA A 7 -5.92 9.85 4.75
CA ALA A 7 -4.95 10.85 5.20
C ALA A 7 -3.88 10.22 6.11
N LEU A 8 -4.28 9.40 7.09
CA LEU A 8 -3.37 8.70 7.99
C LEU A 8 -2.44 7.76 7.23
N LYS A 9 -2.98 7.00 6.27
CA LYS A 9 -2.20 6.21 5.32
C LYS A 9 -1.19 7.08 4.58
N GLY A 10 -1.64 8.22 4.05
CA GLY A 10 -0.78 9.13 3.31
C GLY A 10 0.41 9.63 4.13
N PHE A 11 0.18 10.02 5.39
CA PHE A 11 1.26 10.38 6.31
C PHE A 11 2.17 9.19 6.64
N ALA A 12 1.62 8.00 6.86
CA ALA A 12 2.40 6.80 7.12
C ALA A 12 3.34 6.46 5.96
N ASP A 13 2.86 6.55 4.72
CA ASP A 13 3.68 6.35 3.51
C ASP A 13 4.80 7.39 3.39
N ILE A 14 4.52 8.66 3.68
CA ILE A 14 5.56 9.71 3.70
C ILE A 14 6.63 9.37 4.74
N ILE A 15 6.23 8.99 5.95
CA ILE A 15 7.16 8.61 7.03
C ILE A 15 7.97 7.38 6.63
N VAL A 16 7.32 6.34 6.11
CA VAL A 16 7.99 5.13 5.60
C VAL A 16 8.99 5.48 4.51
N GLY A 17 8.61 6.31 3.54
CA GLY A 17 9.50 6.75 2.49
C GLY A 17 10.69 7.55 3.02
N VAL A 18 10.49 8.45 3.99
CA VAL A 18 11.61 9.14 4.66
C VAL A 18 12.54 8.14 5.34
N ILE A 19 12.00 7.15 6.07
CA ILE A 19 12.82 6.11 6.69
C ILE A 19 13.57 5.30 5.64
N LEU A 20 12.94 4.90 4.53
CA LEU A 20 13.60 4.18 3.44
C LEU A 20 14.70 5.00 2.76
N ALA A 21 14.53 6.32 2.65
CA ALA A 21 15.51 7.21 2.03
C ALA A 21 16.81 7.31 2.85
N PHE A 22 16.72 7.32 4.17
CA PHE A 22 17.86 7.59 5.06
C PHE A 22 18.35 6.36 5.82
N LYS A 23 17.46 5.45 6.21
CA LYS A 23 17.79 4.28 7.05
C LYS A 23 16.81 3.11 6.81
N PRO A 24 16.84 2.48 5.63
CA PRO A 24 15.90 1.42 5.25
C PRO A 24 15.96 0.18 6.16
N SER A 25 17.08 -0.04 6.85
CA SER A 25 17.22 -1.13 7.83
C SER A 25 16.19 -1.06 8.97
N ILE A 26 15.71 0.12 9.34
CA ILE A 26 14.64 0.26 10.36
C ILE A 26 13.38 -0.52 9.95
N ILE A 27 13.06 -0.55 8.65
CA ILE A 27 11.87 -1.24 8.12
C ILE A 27 12.21 -2.69 7.81
N TYR A 28 13.33 -2.94 7.13
CA TYR A 28 13.66 -4.28 6.66
C TYR A 28 14.00 -5.24 7.81
N GLU A 29 14.56 -4.71 8.89
CA GLU A 29 14.93 -5.48 10.08
C GLU A 29 13.99 -5.25 11.26
N SER A 30 12.83 -4.63 11.01
CA SER A 30 11.84 -4.37 12.05
C SER A 30 11.36 -5.66 12.71
N VAL A 31 10.88 -5.57 13.96
CA VAL A 31 10.33 -6.72 14.70
C VAL A 31 9.22 -7.40 13.90
N LEU A 32 8.37 -6.63 13.22
CA LEU A 32 7.28 -7.18 12.42
C LEU A 32 7.81 -7.94 11.20
N THR A 33 8.80 -7.38 10.50
CA THR A 33 9.43 -8.02 9.33
C THR A 33 10.14 -9.31 9.74
N ARG A 34 10.85 -9.31 10.87
CA ARG A 34 11.52 -10.51 11.41
C ARG A 34 10.52 -11.60 11.79
N LYS A 35 9.41 -11.26 12.45
CA LYS A 35 8.35 -12.23 12.73
C LYS A 35 7.72 -12.79 11.45
N LEU A 36 7.50 -11.96 10.44
CA LEU A 36 6.98 -12.42 9.15
C LEU A 36 7.99 -13.31 8.43
N HIS A 37 9.29 -13.03 8.51
CA HIS A 37 10.34 -13.90 8.03
C HIS A 37 10.28 -15.28 8.71
N GLU A 38 10.21 -15.32 10.05
CA GLU A 38 10.11 -16.56 10.83
C GLU A 38 8.86 -17.37 10.46
N LEU A 39 7.71 -16.70 10.27
CA LEU A 39 6.44 -17.36 9.99
C LEU A 39 6.30 -17.82 8.53
N SER A 40 6.87 -17.09 7.57
CA SER A 40 6.68 -17.35 6.13
C SER A 40 7.88 -18.01 5.46
N GLY A 41 9.04 -18.03 6.12
CA GLY A 41 10.32 -18.43 5.56
C GLY A 41 10.82 -17.52 4.42
N LEU A 42 10.16 -16.39 4.15
CA LEU A 42 10.59 -15.42 3.11
C LEU A 42 11.83 -14.68 3.59
N HIS A 43 12.82 -14.44 2.72
CA HIS A 43 14.05 -13.77 3.13
C HIS A 43 13.80 -12.33 3.66
N LEU A 44 14.75 -11.84 4.45
CA LEU A 44 14.80 -10.43 4.89
C LEU A 44 15.53 -9.58 3.86
N SER A 45 14.93 -8.46 3.46
CA SER A 45 15.56 -7.53 2.51
C SER A 45 16.84 -6.94 3.11
N ASN A 46 17.92 -6.87 2.32
CA ASN A 46 19.16 -6.27 2.76
C ASN A 46 19.27 -4.81 2.29
N ALA A 47 19.33 -3.89 3.26
CA ALA A 47 19.44 -2.46 3.04
C ALA A 47 20.72 -2.02 2.29
N SER A 48 21.82 -2.77 2.40
CA SER A 48 23.12 -2.40 1.82
C SER A 48 23.33 -2.86 0.38
N VAL A 49 22.51 -3.79 -0.12
CA VAL A 49 22.73 -4.42 -1.43
C VAL A 49 22.36 -3.49 -2.60
N ALA A 50 21.30 -2.69 -2.44
CA ALA A 50 20.77 -1.88 -3.54
C ALA A 50 20.30 -0.48 -3.07
N PRO A 51 21.22 0.41 -2.67
CA PRO A 51 20.88 1.72 -2.11
C PRO A 51 20.07 2.60 -3.07
N GLY A 52 20.38 2.60 -4.37
CA GLY A 52 19.63 3.37 -5.38
C GLY A 52 18.19 2.85 -5.57
N PHE A 53 18.00 1.54 -5.47
CA PHE A 53 16.66 0.93 -5.51
C PHE A 53 15.85 1.32 -4.27
N ASN A 54 16.45 1.25 -3.08
CA ASN A 54 15.81 1.67 -1.83
C ASN A 54 15.39 3.14 -1.87
N HIS A 55 16.25 4.01 -2.42
CA HIS A 55 15.92 5.42 -2.60
C HIS A 55 14.79 5.64 -3.63
N SER A 56 14.74 4.82 -4.69
CA SER A 56 13.65 4.87 -5.67
C SER A 56 12.30 4.47 -5.05
N ILE A 57 12.28 3.42 -4.21
CA ILE A 57 11.10 3.01 -3.45
C ILE A 57 10.70 4.09 -2.43
N ALA A 58 11.67 4.76 -1.81
CA ALA A 58 11.41 5.88 -0.90
C ALA A 58 10.68 7.02 -1.62
N CYS A 59 11.19 7.47 -2.78
CA CYS A 59 10.56 8.50 -3.60
C CYS A 59 9.14 8.10 -4.03
N PHE A 60 8.96 6.84 -4.44
CA PHE A 60 7.66 6.29 -4.82
C PHE A 60 6.66 6.32 -3.65
N SER A 61 7.09 5.85 -2.47
CA SER A 61 6.26 5.83 -1.26
C SER A 61 5.85 7.24 -0.82
N ILE A 62 6.79 8.21 -0.82
CA ILE A 62 6.47 9.62 -0.52
C ILE A 62 5.45 10.17 -1.52
N SER A 63 5.63 9.89 -2.81
CA SER A 63 4.74 10.39 -3.87
C SER A 63 3.31 9.86 -3.71
N ILE A 64 3.15 8.56 -3.44
CA ILE A 64 1.83 7.98 -3.14
C ILE A 64 1.26 8.57 -1.85
N GLY A 65 2.10 8.78 -0.84
CA GLY A 65 1.69 9.35 0.44
C GLY A 65 1.12 10.77 0.28
N VAL A 66 1.83 11.65 -0.43
CA VAL A 66 1.38 13.00 -0.78
C VAL A 66 0.07 12.94 -1.58
N GLY A 67 0.00 12.09 -2.60
CA GLY A 67 -1.22 11.89 -3.38
C GLY A 67 -2.42 11.45 -2.53
N SER A 68 -2.18 10.59 -1.54
CA SER A 68 -3.21 10.12 -0.60
C SER A 68 -3.68 11.26 0.32
N VAL A 69 -2.77 12.07 0.87
CA VAL A 69 -3.13 13.24 1.70
C VAL A 69 -3.98 14.24 0.90
N ILE A 70 -3.64 14.49 -0.36
CA ILE A 70 -4.42 15.37 -1.24
C ILE A 70 -5.79 14.73 -1.56
N ALA A 71 -5.82 13.44 -1.89
CA ALA A 71 -7.06 12.72 -2.17
C ALA A 71 -8.04 12.75 -0.99
N ALA A 72 -7.55 12.67 0.25
CA ALA A 72 -8.38 12.81 1.44
C ALA A 72 -9.09 14.18 1.53
N ARG A 73 -8.46 15.25 1.02
CA ARG A 73 -9.07 16.59 0.96
C ARG A 73 -10.10 16.72 -0.16
N ILE A 74 -9.92 16.01 -1.27
CA ILE A 74 -10.88 15.94 -2.38
C ILE A 74 -12.14 15.16 -1.95
N GLY A 75 -11.97 14.14 -1.11
CA GLY A 75 -13.06 13.35 -0.55
C GLY A 75 -13.57 12.27 -1.50
N LYS A 76 -14.88 12.00 -1.46
CA LYS A 76 -15.55 10.87 -2.15
C LYS A 76 -15.08 10.59 -3.58
N PRO A 77 -14.90 11.59 -4.48
CA PRO A 77 -14.51 11.33 -5.86
C PRO A 77 -13.14 10.65 -6.02
N ALA A 78 -12.21 10.87 -5.09
CA ALA A 78 -10.85 10.33 -5.18
C ALA A 78 -10.70 8.94 -4.53
N ARG A 79 -11.65 8.52 -3.70
CA ARG A 79 -11.56 7.29 -2.89
C ARG A 79 -11.43 6.01 -3.73
N PRO A 80 -12.18 5.82 -4.85
CA PRO A 80 -12.06 4.61 -5.65
C PRO A 80 -10.65 4.43 -6.23
N VAL A 81 -9.98 5.52 -6.61
CA VAL A 81 -8.61 5.48 -7.14
C VAL A 81 -7.64 5.04 -6.05
N ILE A 82 -7.70 5.65 -4.86
CA ILE A 82 -6.82 5.28 -3.75
C ILE A 82 -7.05 3.84 -3.31
N PHE A 83 -8.32 3.40 -3.23
CA PHE A 83 -8.66 2.02 -2.92
C PHE A 83 -8.06 1.06 -3.94
N SER A 84 -8.26 1.34 -5.23
CA SER A 84 -7.78 0.50 -6.33
C SER A 84 -6.27 0.38 -6.34
N MET A 85 -5.55 1.48 -6.10
CA MET A 85 -4.09 1.46 -6.00
C MET A 85 -3.62 0.59 -4.82
N ASN A 86 -4.22 0.76 -3.64
CA ASN A 86 -3.85 -0.01 -2.45
C ASN A 86 -4.15 -1.50 -2.61
N ILE A 87 -5.34 -1.86 -3.09
CA ILE A 87 -5.70 -3.27 -3.24
C ILE A 87 -4.88 -3.94 -4.34
N THR A 88 -4.56 -3.22 -5.43
CA THR A 88 -3.67 -3.73 -6.47
C THR A 88 -2.28 -4.02 -5.92
N TRP A 89 -1.70 -3.09 -5.16
CA TRP A 89 -0.41 -3.31 -4.51
C TRP A 89 -0.45 -4.50 -3.56
N ALA A 90 -1.48 -4.60 -2.71
CA ALA A 90 -1.65 -5.69 -1.76
C ALA A 90 -1.72 -7.05 -2.48
N LEU A 91 -2.57 -7.16 -3.51
CA LEU A 91 -2.77 -8.41 -4.24
C LEU A 91 -1.53 -8.84 -5.01
N LEU A 92 -0.91 -7.92 -5.77
CA LEU A 92 0.29 -8.25 -6.52
C LEU A 92 1.43 -8.66 -5.58
N SER A 93 1.62 -7.94 -4.48
CA SER A 93 2.66 -8.25 -3.49
C SER A 93 2.43 -9.60 -2.80
N LEU A 94 1.18 -9.91 -2.44
CA LEU A 94 0.82 -11.22 -1.88
C LEU A 94 1.06 -12.34 -2.89
N LEU A 95 0.64 -12.16 -4.13
CA LEU A 95 0.85 -13.13 -5.21
C LEU A 95 2.34 -13.35 -5.47
N THR A 96 3.17 -12.30 -5.43
CA THR A 96 4.63 -12.44 -5.51
C THR A 96 5.16 -13.25 -4.33
N CYS A 97 4.71 -12.97 -3.11
CA CYS A 97 5.20 -13.68 -1.91
C CYS A 97 4.79 -15.16 -1.87
N ILE A 98 3.65 -15.52 -2.46
CA ILE A 98 3.10 -16.89 -2.44
C ILE A 98 3.52 -17.70 -3.67
N GLY A 99 3.51 -17.07 -4.85
CA GLY A 99 3.63 -17.76 -6.14
C GLY A 99 5.00 -17.66 -6.80
N ALA A 100 5.87 -16.74 -6.39
CA ALA A 100 7.21 -16.67 -6.96
C ALA A 100 8.06 -17.86 -6.49
N PRO A 101 8.86 -18.48 -7.38
CA PRO A 101 9.86 -19.45 -6.97
C PRO A 101 10.81 -18.86 -5.93
N ARG A 102 11.17 -19.65 -4.91
CA ARG A 102 11.96 -19.17 -3.77
C ARG A 102 13.37 -18.74 -4.20
N GLU A 103 13.92 -19.40 -5.20
CA GLU A 103 15.21 -19.11 -5.82
C GLU A 103 15.30 -17.74 -6.51
N TRP A 104 14.17 -17.06 -6.77
CA TRP A 104 14.19 -15.74 -7.39
C TRP A 104 14.41 -14.61 -6.38
N ASP A 105 14.21 -14.87 -5.08
CA ASP A 105 14.34 -13.87 -4.02
C ASP A 105 13.61 -12.54 -4.32
N ILE A 106 12.48 -12.61 -5.03
CA ILE A 106 11.62 -11.44 -5.28
C ILE A 106 10.49 -11.32 -4.25
N GLY A 107 10.07 -12.45 -3.65
CA GLY A 107 9.18 -12.47 -2.49
C GLY A 107 9.99 -12.30 -1.21
N SER A 108 9.68 -11.28 -0.41
CA SER A 108 10.41 -10.99 0.84
C SER A 108 9.45 -10.75 2.00
N ALA A 109 9.94 -10.92 3.22
CA ALA A 109 9.15 -10.62 4.42
C ALA A 109 8.74 -9.13 4.48
N THR A 110 9.58 -8.23 3.96
CA THR A 110 9.25 -6.80 3.81
C THR A 110 8.09 -6.58 2.83
N LEU A 111 8.12 -7.28 1.68
CA LEU A 111 7.07 -7.19 0.68
C LEU A 111 5.75 -7.75 1.23
N LEU A 112 5.81 -8.86 1.97
CA LEU A 112 4.64 -9.44 2.64
C LEU A 112 4.07 -8.48 3.69
N MET A 113 4.91 -7.85 4.51
CA MET A 113 4.49 -6.83 5.47
C MET A 113 3.78 -5.67 4.79
N SER A 114 4.37 -5.16 3.70
CA SER A 114 3.75 -4.11 2.89
C SER A 114 2.39 -4.55 2.35
N ALA A 115 2.31 -5.76 1.81
CA ALA A 115 1.07 -6.31 1.28
C ALA A 115 -0.04 -6.37 2.33
N LEU A 116 0.27 -6.86 3.53
CA LEU A 116 -0.66 -6.91 4.66
C LEU A 116 -1.12 -5.52 5.10
N ASN A 117 -0.21 -4.54 5.18
CA ASN A 117 -0.56 -3.16 5.51
C ASN A 117 -1.55 -2.56 4.49
N HIS A 118 -1.25 -2.70 3.19
CA HIS A 118 -2.14 -2.21 2.14
C HIS A 118 -3.49 -2.94 2.14
N LEU A 119 -3.51 -4.23 2.45
CA LEU A 119 -4.75 -5.01 2.56
C LEU A 119 -5.61 -4.51 3.73
N VAL A 120 -5.05 -4.37 4.93
CA VAL A 120 -5.76 -3.85 6.12
C VAL A 120 -6.34 -2.47 5.84
N LEU A 121 -5.56 -1.58 5.21
CA LEU A 121 -6.02 -0.25 4.84
C LEU A 121 -7.14 -0.28 3.81
N SER A 122 -7.04 -1.14 2.79
CA SER A 122 -8.08 -1.32 1.78
C SER A 122 -9.38 -1.84 2.41
N THR A 123 -9.27 -2.83 3.31
CA THR A 123 -10.41 -3.34 4.08
C THR A 123 -11.03 -2.25 4.96
N ALA A 124 -10.22 -1.45 5.66
CA ALA A 124 -10.71 -0.33 6.45
C ALA A 124 -11.42 0.72 5.58
N MET A 125 -10.90 1.03 4.39
CA MET A 125 -11.55 1.93 3.44
C MET A 125 -12.90 1.37 2.98
N ALA A 126 -12.98 0.10 2.59
CA ALA A 126 -14.23 -0.55 2.20
C ALA A 126 -15.24 -0.62 3.35
N TRP A 127 -14.77 -0.78 4.59
CA TRP A 127 -15.62 -0.77 5.77
C TRP A 127 -16.24 0.61 6.04
N PHE A 128 -15.44 1.68 5.96
CA PHE A 128 -15.92 3.06 6.21
C PHE A 128 -16.58 3.72 5.00
N ASP A 129 -16.40 3.17 3.80
CA ASP A 129 -17.06 3.61 2.58
C ASP A 129 -17.30 2.43 1.62
N PRO A 130 -18.37 1.65 1.83
CA PRO A 130 -18.68 0.50 0.96
C PRO A 130 -18.89 0.88 -0.51
N ASP A 131 -19.28 2.14 -0.76
CA ASP A 131 -19.44 2.67 -2.12
C ASP A 131 -18.12 2.72 -2.90
N VAL A 132 -16.97 2.60 -2.23
CA VAL A 132 -15.65 2.55 -2.88
C VAL A 132 -15.47 1.31 -3.76
N LEU A 133 -16.23 0.24 -3.48
CA LEU A 133 -16.26 -1.00 -4.28
C LEU A 133 -17.15 -0.85 -5.52
N ALA A 134 -18.11 0.09 -5.49
CA ALA A 134 -19.03 0.34 -6.58
C ALA A 134 -18.35 1.22 -7.64
N PHE A 135 -17.45 0.63 -8.43
CA PHE A 135 -16.91 1.25 -9.64
C PHE A 135 -18.07 1.75 -10.53
N GLY A 136 -18.33 3.06 -10.53
CA GLY A 136 -19.15 3.73 -11.53
C GLY A 136 -20.67 3.46 -11.55
N SER A 137 -21.23 2.63 -10.67
CA SER A 137 -22.64 2.21 -10.79
C SER A 137 -23.67 3.33 -10.57
N ARG A 138 -23.47 4.24 -9.59
CA ARG A 138 -24.48 5.25 -9.24
C ARG A 138 -24.60 6.44 -10.20
N ASN A 139 -23.62 6.67 -11.09
CA ASN A 139 -23.69 7.77 -12.06
C ASN A 139 -24.51 7.41 -13.32
N ARG A 140 -24.79 6.12 -13.58
CA ARG A 140 -25.70 5.73 -14.68
C ARG A 140 -27.15 6.02 -14.33
N GLU A 141 -27.62 5.67 -13.13
CA GLU A 141 -29.02 5.88 -12.73
C GLU A 141 -29.46 7.34 -12.73
N LYS A 142 -28.58 8.28 -12.36
CA LYS A 142 -28.92 9.71 -12.37
C LYS A 142 -28.99 10.32 -13.78
N LYS A 143 -28.29 9.74 -14.76
CA LYS A 143 -28.38 10.17 -16.16
C LYS A 143 -29.64 9.63 -16.84
N THR A 144 -30.06 8.41 -16.50
CA THR A 144 -31.27 7.80 -17.09
C THR A 144 -32.58 8.39 -16.57
N LYS A 145 -32.60 8.95 -15.34
CA LYS A 145 -33.79 9.62 -14.77
C LYS A 145 -33.94 11.10 -15.17
N ARG A 146 -33.05 11.62 -16.01
CA ARG A 146 -33.06 13.02 -16.50
C ARG A 146 -33.16 13.14 -18.03
N ALA A 147 -33.40 12.02 -18.71
CA ALA A 147 -33.76 11.95 -20.12
C ALA A 147 -35.23 11.55 -20.23
#